data_AF-A0A2K3N7Z2-F1
#
_entry.id   AF-A0A2K3N7Z2-F1
#
_cell.length_a   1.000
_cell.length_b   1.000
_cell.length_c   1.000
_cell.angle_alpha   90.00
_cell.angle_beta   90.00
_cell.angle_gamma   90.00
#
_symmetry.space_group_name_H-M   'P 1'
#
loop_
_entity.id
_entity.type
_entity.pdbx_description
1 polymer ?
#
loop_
_entity_poly.entity_id
_entity_poly.type
_entity_poly.pdbx_seq_one_letter_code
_entity_poly.pdbx_strand_id
1 'polypeptide(L)'
;MAFDPSCGQCLRISQFNIDPQYVPNGRMFENNDRKILLRQHAISVIAKVAKMSNPPDAYVPYLAMNYFDRFLFRFDITAVPGGLTATEKVCLTAVSCYTLSANRRATGVRNLVLHKDILVALDRDMDLTRITKSAVWDKQYSITLALNNKMTPVTAFWFLDHYYDHFKLLGVERRSVNEIVVQAQGDHTFVGFKPTDIAFSACVAAATIALKELPKDIKNMISNEVQEIVNKMVDLCNNMNILIVKTVVAAEVIEAEMAKVRVRGKVQPRMEGAITVTPPTEHMNFELKWATDVPPLEDSNVPSREAQPPESIGCTCNIS
;
A
#
# COMPACT_ATOMS: atom_id res chain seq x y z
N MET A 1 -15.06 30.77 19.05
CA MET A 1 -14.36 29.81 19.95
C MET A 1 -13.14 29.32 19.20
N ALA A 2 -11.95 29.59 19.74
CA ALA A 2 -10.66 29.38 19.10
C ALA A 2 -10.31 27.88 18.97
N PHE A 3 -9.55 27.55 17.93
CA PHE A 3 -8.96 26.23 17.71
C PHE A 3 -7.95 25.94 18.81
N ASP A 4 -8.17 24.87 19.57
CA ASP A 4 -7.24 24.35 20.56
C ASP A 4 -6.56 23.10 19.97
N PRO A 5 -5.28 23.19 19.56
CA PRO A 5 -4.51 22.04 19.08
C PRO A 5 -4.41 20.92 20.12
N SER A 6 -4.70 21.19 21.40
CA SER A 6 -4.70 20.19 22.47
C SER A 6 -5.98 19.38 22.57
N CYS A 7 -7.01 19.65 21.75
CA CYS A 7 -8.32 19.01 21.95
C CYS A 7 -8.35 17.51 21.62
N GLY A 8 -7.33 16.96 20.94
CA GLY A 8 -7.17 15.52 20.65
C GLY A 8 -8.29 14.87 19.82
N GLN A 9 -9.42 15.55 19.60
CA GLN A 9 -10.61 15.05 18.94
C GLN A 9 -10.56 15.25 17.41
N CYS A 10 -9.84 16.27 16.92
CA CYS A 10 -9.74 16.56 15.48
C CYS A 10 -8.90 15.55 14.68
N LEU A 11 -8.15 14.67 15.37
CA LEU A 11 -7.26 13.68 14.75
C LEU A 11 -7.67 12.24 15.08
N ARG A 12 -8.73 12.05 15.90
CA ARG A 12 -9.37 10.74 16.12
C ARG A 12 -10.25 10.40 14.91
N ILE A 13 -9.59 9.84 13.90
CA ILE A 13 -10.18 9.27 12.69
C ILE A 13 -10.84 7.90 12.97
N SER A 14 -11.23 7.62 14.22
CA SER A 14 -11.85 6.36 14.65
C SER A 14 -13.26 6.11 14.09
N GLN A 15 -13.72 6.91 13.12
CA GLN A 15 -15.08 6.87 12.55
C GLN A 15 -15.12 6.48 11.07
N PHE A 16 -14.00 6.17 10.41
CA PHE A 16 -14.05 5.75 9.00
C PHE A 16 -14.39 4.27 8.90
N ASN A 17 -15.64 4.02 8.51
CA ASN A 17 -16.03 2.72 7.99
C ASN A 17 -15.50 2.58 6.57
N ILE A 18 -14.29 2.02 6.43
CA ILE A 18 -13.71 1.72 5.13
C ILE A 18 -14.30 0.38 4.67
N ASP A 19 -14.99 0.39 3.54
CA ASP A 19 -15.51 -0.84 2.95
C ASP A 19 -14.35 -1.82 2.72
N PRO A 20 -14.40 -3.04 3.30
CA PRO A 20 -13.35 -4.06 3.18
C PRO A 20 -12.99 -4.41 1.73
N GLN A 21 -13.85 -4.09 0.75
CA GLN A 21 -13.54 -4.29 -0.66
C GLN A 21 -12.43 -3.38 -1.19
N TYR A 22 -12.13 -2.26 -0.54
CA TYR A 22 -11.14 -1.27 -0.98
C TYR A 22 -9.78 -1.38 -0.27
N VAL A 23 -9.65 -2.29 0.70
CA VAL A 23 -8.41 -2.54 1.44
C VAL A 23 -8.04 -4.02 1.38
N PRO A 24 -6.75 -4.37 1.44
CA PRO A 24 -6.34 -5.75 1.67
C PRO A 24 -6.89 -6.32 2.97
N ASN A 25 -7.09 -7.63 3.04
CA ASN A 25 -7.51 -8.27 4.28
C ASN A 25 -6.28 -8.56 5.16
N GLY A 26 -6.24 -7.97 6.36
CA GLY A 26 -5.12 -8.10 7.28
C GLY A 26 -4.83 -9.49 7.80
N ARG A 27 -5.85 -10.36 7.86
CA ARG A 27 -5.70 -11.73 8.35
C ARG A 27 -5.19 -12.69 7.29
N MET A 28 -4.96 -12.21 6.06
CA MET A 28 -4.56 -13.06 4.93
C MET A 28 -3.26 -13.83 5.18
N PHE A 29 -2.34 -13.24 5.95
CA PHE A 29 -1.01 -13.81 6.21
C PHE A 29 -0.90 -14.49 7.58
N GLU A 30 -1.96 -14.47 8.39
CA GLU A 30 -1.96 -15.17 9.68
C GLU A 30 -1.73 -16.67 9.45
N ASN A 31 -0.57 -17.17 9.87
CA ASN A 31 -0.14 -18.56 9.72
C ASN A 31 -0.16 -19.08 8.27
N ASN A 32 0.11 -18.22 7.27
CA ASN A 32 0.10 -18.61 5.87
C ASN A 32 1.42 -18.24 5.17
N ASP A 33 2.47 -19.01 5.49
CA ASP A 33 3.82 -18.84 4.94
C ASP A 33 3.83 -18.89 3.41
N ARG A 34 2.97 -19.71 2.80
CA ARG A 34 2.83 -19.77 1.34
C ARG A 34 2.40 -18.41 0.78
N LYS A 35 1.38 -17.76 1.33
CA LYS A 35 0.95 -16.43 0.87
C LYS A 35 2.03 -15.37 1.10
N ILE A 36 2.78 -15.47 2.20
CA ILE A 36 3.92 -14.57 2.47
C ILE A 36 4.99 -14.74 1.37
N LEU A 37 5.35 -15.98 1.01
CA LEU A 37 6.30 -16.28 -0.06
C LEU A 37 5.81 -15.77 -1.42
N LEU A 38 4.55 -16.03 -1.79
CA LEU A 38 3.95 -15.51 -3.03
C LEU A 38 4.04 -13.98 -3.10
N ARG A 39 3.81 -13.31 -1.97
CA ARG A 39 3.90 -11.85 -1.86
C ARG A 39 5.34 -11.35 -1.98
N GLN A 40 6.29 -11.99 -1.31
CA GLN A 40 7.72 -11.63 -1.40
C GLN A 40 8.22 -11.72 -2.85
N HIS A 41 7.81 -12.75 -3.58
CA HIS A 41 8.07 -12.84 -5.02
C HIS A 41 7.46 -11.69 -5.80
N ALA A 42 6.18 -11.38 -5.57
CA ALA A 42 5.52 -10.28 -6.27
C ALA A 42 6.20 -8.93 -6.01
N ILE A 43 6.64 -8.69 -4.77
CA ILE A 43 7.42 -7.51 -4.38
C ILE A 43 8.72 -7.43 -5.17
N SER A 44 9.48 -8.52 -5.24
CA SER A 44 10.72 -8.57 -6.02
C SER A 44 10.49 -8.23 -7.49
N VAL A 45 9.48 -8.85 -8.10
CA VAL A 45 9.11 -8.61 -9.51
C VAL A 45 8.70 -7.15 -9.72
N ILE A 46 7.81 -6.62 -8.89
CA ILE A 46 7.35 -5.23 -8.97
C ILE A 46 8.52 -4.25 -8.77
N ALA A 47 9.43 -4.54 -7.84
CA ALA A 47 10.58 -3.69 -7.57
C ALA A 47 11.56 -3.66 -8.75
N LYS A 48 11.84 -4.81 -9.37
CA LYS A 48 12.65 -4.89 -10.59
C LYS A 48 12.04 -4.06 -11.73
N VAL A 49 10.72 -4.21 -11.96
CA VAL A 49 10.02 -3.45 -13.00
C VAL A 49 9.98 -1.95 -12.69
N ALA A 50 9.78 -1.57 -11.42
CA ALA A 50 9.74 -0.17 -11.00
C ALA A 50 11.08 0.55 -11.26
N LYS A 51 12.22 -0.12 -11.07
CA LYS A 51 13.56 0.43 -11.33
C LYS A 51 13.80 0.81 -12.79
N MET A 52 13.03 0.25 -13.72
CA MET A 52 13.13 0.55 -15.15
C MET A 52 12.41 1.85 -15.53
N SER A 53 11.59 2.39 -14.63
CA SER A 53 10.84 3.64 -14.87
C SER A 53 11.73 4.85 -14.60
N ASN A 54 11.78 5.79 -15.55
CA ASN A 54 12.52 7.04 -15.42
C ASN A 54 11.63 8.24 -15.83
N PRO A 55 11.33 9.19 -14.92
CA PRO A 55 11.73 9.23 -13.51
C PRO A 55 11.04 8.15 -12.67
N PRO A 56 11.59 7.81 -11.49
CA PRO A 56 10.93 6.92 -10.53
C PRO A 56 9.60 7.52 -10.07
N ASP A 57 8.58 6.67 -10.01
CA ASP A 57 7.28 7.00 -9.39
C ASP A 57 6.89 5.89 -8.42
N ALA A 58 7.23 6.11 -7.15
CA ALA A 58 7.04 5.13 -6.08
C ALA A 58 5.56 4.85 -5.75
N TYR A 59 4.63 5.66 -6.26
CA TYR A 59 3.20 5.37 -6.10
C TYR A 59 2.72 4.20 -6.96
N VAL A 60 3.31 4.02 -8.15
CA VAL A 60 2.96 2.92 -9.06
C VAL A 60 3.18 1.56 -8.39
N PRO A 61 4.38 1.21 -7.86
CA PRO A 61 4.57 -0.06 -7.18
C PRO A 61 3.74 -0.18 -5.90
N TYR A 62 3.54 0.91 -5.15
CA TYR A 62 2.66 0.92 -3.97
C TYR A 62 1.23 0.47 -4.32
N LEU A 63 0.63 1.09 -5.33
CA LEU A 63 -0.72 0.78 -5.77
C LEU A 63 -0.81 -0.62 -6.42
N ALA A 64 0.25 -1.06 -7.11
CA ALA A 64 0.33 -2.41 -7.66
C ALA A 64 0.26 -3.48 -6.55
N MET A 65 0.97 -3.27 -5.44
CA MET A 65 0.91 -4.19 -4.29
C MET A 65 -0.47 -4.20 -3.63
N ASN A 66 -1.18 -3.07 -3.61
CA ASN A 66 -2.57 -3.05 -3.14
C ASN A 66 -3.48 -3.94 -4.00
N TYR A 67 -3.34 -3.88 -5.33
CA TYR A 67 -4.07 -4.78 -6.24
C TYR A 67 -3.69 -6.24 -6.03
N PHE A 68 -2.39 -6.52 -5.90
CA PHE A 68 -1.89 -7.86 -5.69
C PHE A 68 -2.43 -8.47 -4.39
N ASP A 69 -2.32 -7.77 -3.27
CA ASP A 69 -2.76 -8.25 -1.96
C ASP A 69 -4.28 -8.49 -1.95
N ARG A 70 -5.08 -7.59 -2.56
CA ARG A 70 -6.54 -7.77 -2.69
C ARG A 70 -6.93 -8.93 -3.61
N PHE A 71 -6.15 -9.18 -4.66
CA PHE A 71 -6.37 -10.31 -5.57
C PHE A 71 -5.99 -11.65 -4.90
N LEU A 72 -4.80 -11.72 -4.29
CA LEU A 72 -4.29 -12.90 -3.57
C LEU A 72 -5.22 -13.33 -2.41
N PHE A 73 -5.94 -12.37 -1.82
CA PHE A 73 -6.92 -12.67 -0.78
C PHE A 73 -8.08 -13.51 -1.32
N ARG A 74 -8.55 -13.18 -2.53
CA ARG A 74 -9.77 -13.75 -3.12
C ARG A 74 -9.50 -14.96 -4.00
N PHE A 75 -8.29 -15.09 -4.55
CA PHE A 75 -7.97 -16.07 -5.57
C PHE A 75 -6.64 -16.79 -5.28
N ASP A 76 -6.64 -18.10 -5.49
CA ASP A 76 -5.41 -18.87 -5.52
C ASP A 76 -4.68 -18.63 -6.85
N ILE A 77 -3.56 -17.90 -6.78
CA ILE A 77 -2.70 -17.60 -7.94
C ILE A 77 -2.18 -18.89 -8.60
N THR A 78 -1.98 -19.95 -7.81
CA THR A 78 -1.34 -21.19 -8.27
C THR A 78 -2.31 -22.15 -8.97
N ALA A 79 -3.62 -22.02 -8.71
CA ALA A 79 -4.66 -22.88 -9.28
C ALA A 79 -4.97 -22.59 -10.77
N VAL A 80 -4.41 -21.54 -11.37
CA VAL A 80 -4.68 -21.18 -12.77
C VAL A 80 -4.15 -22.26 -13.72
N PRO A 81 -4.99 -22.89 -14.57
CA PRO A 81 -4.53 -23.82 -15.60
C PRO A 81 -3.67 -23.10 -16.64
N GLY A 82 -2.60 -23.74 -17.16
CA GLY A 82 -1.84 -23.13 -18.27
C GLY A 82 -0.36 -23.50 -18.42
N GLY A 83 0.11 -24.61 -17.83
CA GLY A 83 1.50 -25.07 -18.00
C GLY A 83 2.59 -24.13 -17.44
N LEU A 84 2.22 -22.99 -16.85
CA LEU A 84 3.12 -22.09 -16.13
C LEU A 84 3.43 -22.66 -14.74
N THR A 85 4.69 -22.51 -14.34
CA THR A 85 5.17 -22.78 -12.96
C THR A 85 4.51 -21.83 -11.96
N ALA A 86 4.59 -22.15 -10.67
CA ALA A 86 4.10 -21.24 -9.62
C ALA A 86 4.77 -19.86 -9.70
N THR A 87 6.09 -19.82 -9.93
CA THR A 87 6.87 -18.59 -10.09
C THR A 87 6.34 -17.74 -11.25
N GLU A 88 6.18 -18.34 -12.44
CA GLU A 88 5.67 -17.62 -13.61
C GLU A 88 4.25 -17.06 -13.39
N LYS A 89 3.38 -17.79 -12.69
CA LYS A 89 2.02 -17.32 -12.35
C LYS A 89 2.05 -16.10 -11.43
N VAL A 90 2.94 -16.10 -10.44
CA VAL A 90 3.13 -14.94 -9.55
C VAL A 90 3.70 -13.77 -10.33
N CYS A 91 4.73 -13.99 -11.15
CA CYS A 91 5.32 -12.96 -12.00
C CYS A 91 4.28 -12.33 -12.93
N LEU A 92 3.48 -13.16 -13.62
CA LEU A 92 2.40 -12.71 -14.49
C LEU A 92 1.40 -11.84 -13.72
N THR A 93 0.99 -12.28 -12.52
CA THR A 93 0.06 -11.52 -11.67
C THR A 93 0.66 -10.18 -11.24
N ALA A 94 1.91 -10.18 -10.77
CA ALA A 94 2.61 -8.98 -10.29
C ALA A 94 2.81 -7.95 -11.42
N VAL A 95 3.23 -8.39 -12.61
CA VAL A 95 3.41 -7.54 -13.80
C VAL A 95 2.08 -6.96 -14.27
N SER A 96 1.00 -7.75 -14.25
CA SER A 96 -0.34 -7.25 -14.56
C SER A 96 -0.82 -6.22 -13.54
N CYS A 97 -0.58 -6.42 -12.24
CA CYS A 97 -0.87 -5.43 -11.20
C CYS A 97 -0.07 -4.14 -11.40
N TYR A 98 1.22 -4.23 -11.72
CA TYR A 98 2.06 -3.07 -12.01
C TYR A 98 1.54 -2.30 -13.22
N THR A 99 1.22 -3.01 -14.31
CA THR A 99 0.70 -2.37 -15.52
C THR A 99 -0.63 -1.68 -15.28
N LEU A 100 -1.56 -2.33 -14.55
CA LEU A 100 -2.82 -1.70 -14.14
C LEU A 100 -2.57 -0.41 -13.34
N SER A 101 -1.66 -0.47 -12.37
CA SER A 101 -1.30 0.68 -11.54
C SER A 101 -0.72 1.83 -12.38
N ALA A 102 0.22 1.53 -13.28
CA ALA A 102 0.83 2.51 -14.15
C ALA A 102 -0.20 3.15 -15.10
N ASN A 103 -1.11 2.35 -15.66
CA ASN A 103 -2.20 2.84 -16.51
C ASN A 103 -3.17 3.76 -15.74
N ARG A 104 -3.42 3.48 -14.46
CA ARG A 104 -4.23 4.35 -13.59
C ARG A 104 -3.51 5.62 -13.18
N ARG A 105 -2.18 5.55 -13.06
CA ARG A 105 -1.31 6.69 -12.73
C ARG A 105 -1.09 7.62 -13.92
N ALA A 106 -1.05 7.09 -15.14
CA ALA A 106 -0.82 7.87 -16.36
C ALA A 106 -2.07 8.66 -16.77
N THR A 107 -2.06 9.97 -16.54
CA THR A 107 -3.02 10.89 -17.16
C THR A 107 -2.56 11.21 -18.60
N GLY A 108 -2.80 10.31 -19.56
CA GLY A 108 -2.55 10.58 -21.00
C GLY A 108 -2.05 9.39 -21.83
N VAL A 109 -1.89 9.60 -23.15
CA VAL A 109 -1.67 8.64 -24.27
C VAL A 109 -0.37 7.80 -24.18
N ARG A 110 0.32 7.74 -23.03
CA ARG A 110 1.54 6.94 -22.81
C ARG A 110 1.30 5.42 -22.66
N ASN A 111 0.07 4.95 -22.92
CA ASN A 111 -0.43 3.60 -22.62
C ASN A 111 0.15 2.45 -23.47
N LEU A 112 0.84 2.72 -24.60
CA LEU A 112 1.35 1.63 -25.46
C LEU A 112 2.82 1.28 -25.25
N VAL A 113 3.62 2.18 -24.67
CA VAL A 113 5.08 2.07 -24.62
C VAL A 113 5.51 1.16 -23.45
N LEU A 114 4.84 1.28 -22.30
CA LEU A 114 5.19 0.54 -21.08
C LEU A 114 5.14 -0.99 -21.25
N HIS A 115 4.19 -1.51 -22.03
CA HIS A 115 4.02 -2.95 -22.19
C HIS A 115 5.19 -3.64 -22.90
N LYS A 116 5.78 -3.00 -23.91
CA LYS A 116 6.92 -3.59 -24.64
C LYS A 116 8.19 -3.53 -23.79
N ASP A 117 8.42 -2.39 -23.15
CA ASP A 117 9.64 -2.18 -22.38
C ASP A 117 9.67 -3.05 -21.12
N ILE A 118 8.53 -3.19 -20.42
CA ILE A 118 8.41 -4.09 -19.26
C ILE A 118 8.63 -5.54 -19.69
N LEU A 119 8.00 -6.02 -20.77
CA LEU A 119 8.15 -7.41 -21.20
C LEU A 119 9.57 -7.72 -21.69
N VAL A 120 10.21 -6.82 -22.42
CA VAL A 120 11.61 -6.97 -22.86
C VAL A 120 12.55 -7.02 -21.66
N ALA A 121 12.28 -6.25 -20.61
CA ALA A 121 13.14 -6.24 -19.44
C ALA A 121 12.91 -7.45 -18.50
N LEU A 122 11.66 -7.94 -18.41
CA LEU A 122 11.35 -9.20 -17.72
C LEU A 122 12.01 -10.41 -18.40
N ASP A 123 12.10 -10.39 -19.73
CA ASP A 123 12.76 -11.42 -20.53
C ASP A 123 14.28 -11.46 -20.25
N ARG A 124 14.93 -10.28 -20.21
CA ARG A 124 16.37 -10.17 -19.94
C ARG A 124 16.77 -10.50 -18.50
N ASP A 125 16.00 -10.06 -17.51
CA ASP A 125 16.42 -10.11 -16.11
C ASP A 125 15.81 -11.30 -15.33
N MET A 126 14.76 -11.95 -15.85
CA MET A 126 14.04 -13.00 -15.12
C MET A 126 13.76 -14.27 -15.92
N ASP A 127 14.23 -14.37 -17.18
CA ASP A 127 14.03 -15.55 -18.06
C ASP A 127 12.55 -15.96 -18.20
N LEU A 128 11.65 -14.96 -18.22
CA LEU A 128 10.20 -15.15 -18.29
C LEU A 128 9.69 -15.19 -19.74
N THR A 129 10.40 -15.92 -20.61
CA THR A 129 10.12 -16.03 -22.06
C THR A 129 8.68 -16.47 -22.39
N ARG A 130 8.00 -17.12 -21.43
CA ARG A 130 6.63 -17.65 -21.58
C ARG A 130 5.53 -16.64 -21.21
N ILE A 131 5.87 -15.51 -20.60
CA ILE A 131 4.91 -14.44 -20.30
C ILE A 131 4.71 -13.56 -21.53
N THR A 132 3.59 -13.76 -22.22
CA THR A 132 3.25 -12.99 -23.43
C THR A 132 2.44 -11.74 -23.09
N LYS A 133 2.43 -10.77 -24.01
CA LYS A 133 1.55 -9.59 -23.92
C LYS A 133 0.06 -9.96 -23.78
N SER A 134 -0.39 -11.00 -24.47
CA SER A 134 -1.78 -11.48 -24.36
C SER A 134 -2.06 -11.99 -22.95
N ALA A 135 -1.17 -12.82 -22.40
CA ALA A 135 -1.33 -13.34 -21.05
C ALA A 135 -1.42 -12.20 -20.01
N VAL A 136 -0.58 -11.17 -20.13
CA VAL A 136 -0.64 -9.99 -19.26
C VAL A 136 -1.99 -9.27 -19.38
N TRP A 137 -2.51 -9.09 -20.59
CA TRP A 137 -3.82 -8.49 -20.82
C TRP A 137 -4.96 -9.29 -20.20
N ASP A 138 -5.01 -10.60 -20.46
CA ASP A 138 -6.03 -11.50 -19.94
C ASP A 138 -6.01 -11.54 -18.41
N LYS A 139 -4.80 -11.50 -17.82
CA LYS A 139 -4.63 -11.43 -16.39
C LYS A 139 -5.06 -10.08 -15.81
N GLN A 140 -4.79 -8.96 -16.49
CA GLN A 140 -5.29 -7.64 -16.06
C GLN A 140 -6.82 -7.60 -16.03
N TYR A 141 -7.47 -8.18 -17.04
CA TYR A 141 -8.93 -8.31 -17.08
C TYR A 141 -9.45 -9.16 -15.90
N SER A 142 -8.82 -10.33 -15.67
CA SER A 142 -9.15 -11.22 -14.56
C SER A 142 -9.01 -10.56 -13.20
N ILE A 143 -7.94 -9.79 -12.97
CA ILE A 143 -7.73 -9.01 -11.74
C ILE A 143 -8.83 -7.95 -11.59
N THR A 144 -9.16 -7.25 -12.66
CA THR A 144 -10.17 -6.18 -12.61
C THR A 144 -11.55 -6.74 -12.24
N LEU A 145 -11.93 -7.89 -12.82
CA LEU A 145 -13.16 -8.60 -12.46
C LEU A 145 -13.14 -9.10 -11.02
N ALA A 146 -12.04 -9.74 -10.60
CA ALA A 146 -11.81 -10.21 -9.23
C ALA A 146 -11.97 -9.11 -8.18
N LEU A 147 -11.65 -7.87 -8.54
CA LEU A 147 -11.78 -6.69 -7.69
C LEU A 147 -13.11 -5.95 -7.87
N ASN A 148 -14.11 -6.54 -8.55
CA ASN A 148 -15.42 -5.94 -8.84
C ASN A 148 -15.30 -4.56 -9.51
N ASN A 149 -14.30 -4.37 -10.39
CA ASN A 149 -13.94 -3.08 -10.98
C ASN A 149 -13.57 -1.98 -9.97
N LYS A 150 -13.37 -2.29 -8.69
CA LYS A 150 -12.98 -1.34 -7.63
C LYS A 150 -11.47 -1.09 -7.65
N MET A 151 -11.02 -0.44 -8.72
CA MET A 151 -9.59 -0.19 -8.98
C MET A 151 -9.03 1.04 -8.25
N THR A 152 -9.84 1.79 -7.50
CA THR A 152 -9.39 2.94 -6.72
C THR A 152 -9.44 2.58 -5.23
N PRO A 153 -8.38 1.97 -4.67
CA PRO A 153 -8.37 1.56 -3.28
C PRO A 153 -8.28 2.77 -2.34
N VAL A 154 -8.73 2.56 -1.10
CA VAL A 154 -8.51 3.52 -0.02
C VAL A 154 -7.12 3.25 0.55
N THR A 155 -6.26 4.27 0.52
CA THR A 155 -4.84 4.13 0.88
C THR A 155 -4.44 5.13 1.96
N ALA A 156 -3.28 4.94 2.57
CA ALA A 156 -2.80 5.84 3.63
C ALA A 156 -2.67 7.29 3.12
N PHE A 157 -2.34 7.46 1.84
CA PHE A 157 -2.23 8.77 1.19
C PHE A 157 -3.51 9.62 1.27
N TRP A 158 -4.69 8.99 1.38
CA TRP A 158 -5.97 9.70 1.52
C TRP A 158 -6.07 10.44 2.86
N PHE A 159 -5.33 9.97 3.87
CA PHE A 159 -5.37 10.52 5.23
C PHE A 159 -4.12 11.33 5.56
N LEU A 160 -3.05 11.17 4.78
CA LEU A 160 -1.79 11.85 5.05
C LEU A 160 -1.94 13.37 5.03
N ASP A 161 -2.75 13.97 4.14
CA ASP A 161 -2.90 15.43 4.09
C ASP A 161 -3.55 15.98 5.37
N HIS A 162 -4.50 15.25 5.95
CA HIS A 162 -5.11 15.60 7.24
C HIS A 162 -4.09 15.61 8.37
N TYR A 163 -3.24 14.58 8.44
CA TYR A 163 -2.24 14.47 9.50
C TYR A 163 -1.05 15.41 9.27
N TYR A 164 -0.53 15.47 8.04
CA TYR A 164 0.72 16.10 7.69
C TYR A 164 0.73 17.61 7.96
N ASP A 165 -0.41 18.30 7.86
CA ASP A 165 -0.52 19.72 8.22
C ASP A 165 0.03 20.00 9.64
N HIS A 166 -0.13 19.07 10.59
CA HIS A 166 0.39 19.19 11.96
C HIS A 166 1.90 18.89 12.02
N PHE A 167 2.37 17.91 11.26
CA PHE A 167 3.77 17.46 11.29
C PHE A 167 4.71 18.34 10.46
N LYS A 168 4.17 19.04 9.45
CA LYS A 168 4.89 20.03 8.64
C LYS A 168 5.51 21.12 9.53
N LEU A 169 4.81 21.52 10.60
CA LEU A 169 5.29 22.53 11.56
C LEU A 169 6.50 22.04 12.37
N LEU A 170 6.72 20.73 12.45
CA LEU A 170 7.88 20.13 13.11
C LEU A 170 9.12 20.05 12.20
N GLY A 171 8.98 20.51 10.95
CA GLY A 171 10.05 20.49 9.95
C GLY A 171 10.23 19.14 9.25
N VAL A 172 9.30 18.20 9.43
CA VAL A 172 9.33 16.90 8.73
C VAL A 172 8.89 17.11 7.28
N GLU A 173 9.69 16.67 6.31
CA GLU A 173 9.32 16.76 4.91
C GLU A 173 8.30 15.69 4.48
N ARG A 174 7.36 16.10 3.60
CA ARG A 174 6.31 15.22 3.06
C ARG A 174 6.89 14.03 2.32
N ARG A 175 8.00 14.25 1.61
CA ARG A 175 8.71 13.20 0.88
C ARG A 175 9.15 12.07 1.80
N SER A 176 9.72 12.37 2.97
CA SER A 176 10.14 11.36 3.93
C SER A 176 8.94 10.55 4.44
N VAL A 177 7.81 11.20 4.74
CA VAL A 177 6.58 10.50 5.16
C VAL A 177 6.03 9.59 4.04
N ASN A 178 6.01 10.08 2.80
CA ASN A 178 5.61 9.27 1.65
C ASN A 178 6.53 8.05 1.46
N GLU A 179 7.85 8.22 1.62
CA GLU A 179 8.81 7.12 1.54
C GLU A 179 8.50 6.05 2.59
N ILE A 180 8.29 6.43 3.85
CA ILE A 180 7.92 5.46 4.91
C ILE A 180 6.67 4.67 4.52
N VAL A 181 5.61 5.35 4.06
CA VAL A 181 4.35 4.68 3.66
C VAL A 181 4.57 3.72 2.49
N VAL A 182 5.33 4.11 1.47
CA VAL A 182 5.62 3.23 0.33
C VAL A 182 6.50 2.05 0.75
N GLN A 183 7.56 2.28 1.52
CA GLN A 183 8.44 1.21 1.95
C GLN A 183 7.70 0.20 2.83
N ALA A 184 6.81 0.66 3.72
CA ALA A 184 5.99 -0.20 4.58
C ALA A 184 5.09 -1.15 3.77
N GLN A 185 4.61 -0.74 2.58
CA GLN A 185 3.85 -1.63 1.70
C GLN A 185 4.66 -2.84 1.23
N GLY A 186 5.99 -2.76 1.21
CA GLY A 186 6.88 -3.88 0.91
C GLY A 186 6.96 -4.93 2.03
N ASP A 187 6.44 -4.65 3.22
CA ASP A 187 6.49 -5.56 4.35
C ASP A 187 5.08 -6.08 4.69
N HIS A 188 4.95 -7.41 4.75
CA HIS A 188 3.67 -8.09 4.95
C HIS A 188 3.06 -7.82 6.32
N THR A 189 3.89 -7.46 7.30
CA THR A 189 3.47 -7.15 8.68
C THR A 189 2.62 -5.88 8.77
N PHE A 190 2.63 -5.03 7.73
CA PHE A 190 1.80 -3.81 7.68
C PHE A 190 0.45 -3.98 6.99
N VAL A 191 0.22 -5.08 6.26
CA VAL A 191 -0.96 -5.23 5.39
C VAL A 191 -2.28 -5.21 6.16
N GLY A 192 -2.26 -5.59 7.43
CA GLY A 192 -3.46 -5.62 8.27
C GLY A 192 -3.83 -4.35 9.01
N PHE A 193 -2.97 -3.33 8.98
CA PHE A 193 -3.28 -2.06 9.63
C PHE A 193 -4.19 -1.21 8.75
N LYS A 194 -5.04 -0.40 9.40
CA LYS A 194 -5.90 0.51 8.66
C LYS A 194 -5.04 1.57 7.96
N PRO A 195 -5.43 2.00 6.76
CA PRO A 195 -4.76 3.11 6.07
C PRO A 195 -4.59 4.37 6.94
N THR A 196 -5.54 4.63 7.83
CA THR A 196 -5.53 5.73 8.80
C THR A 196 -4.38 5.61 9.79
N ASP A 197 -4.17 4.40 10.31
CA ASP A 197 -3.16 4.10 11.31
C ASP A 197 -1.78 4.10 10.67
N ILE A 198 -1.65 3.58 9.45
CA ILE A 198 -0.42 3.69 8.64
C ILE A 198 -0.06 5.16 8.39
N ALA A 199 -1.03 5.98 7.96
CA ALA A 199 -0.78 7.39 7.67
C ALA A 199 -0.30 8.16 8.90
N PHE A 200 -1.00 8.02 10.02
CA PHE A 200 -0.64 8.68 11.27
C PHE A 200 0.70 8.18 11.81
N SER A 201 0.91 6.86 11.83
CA SER A 201 2.14 6.25 12.34
C SER A 201 3.36 6.65 11.51
N ALA A 202 3.23 6.81 10.20
CA ALA A 202 4.33 7.25 9.35
C ALA A 202 4.77 8.69 9.68
N CYS A 203 3.82 9.58 9.94
CA CYS A 203 4.11 10.94 10.41
C CYS A 203 4.82 10.92 11.77
N VAL A 204 4.32 10.12 12.72
CA VAL A 204 4.92 10.00 14.06
C VAL A 204 6.31 9.38 13.99
N ALA A 205 6.52 8.34 13.19
CA ALA A 205 7.83 7.71 13.02
C ALA A 205 8.85 8.70 12.44
N ALA A 206 8.48 9.44 11.40
CA ALA A 206 9.34 10.49 10.85
C ALA A 206 9.68 11.56 11.89
N ALA A 207 8.71 12.05 12.65
CA ALA A 207 8.96 13.02 13.72
C ALA A 207 9.81 12.45 14.85
N THR A 208 9.63 11.18 15.21
CA THR A 208 10.42 10.48 16.23
C THR A 208 11.90 10.42 15.84
N ILE A 209 12.18 10.15 14.57
CA ILE A 209 13.54 10.09 14.04
C ILE A 209 14.15 11.51 13.91
N ALA A 210 13.36 12.49 13.46
CA ALA A 210 13.84 13.85 13.21
C ALA A 210 14.01 14.71 14.47
N LEU A 211 13.31 14.38 15.56
CA LEU A 211 13.26 15.19 16.78
C LEU A 211 13.94 14.47 17.95
N LYS A 212 14.56 15.25 18.85
CA LYS A 212 15.09 14.72 20.11
C LYS A 212 13.97 14.27 21.04
N GLU A 213 12.84 14.98 21.01
CA GLU A 213 11.65 14.66 21.79
C GLU A 213 10.39 15.03 21.00
N LEU A 214 9.40 14.13 21.01
CA LEU A 214 8.08 14.42 20.45
C LEU A 214 7.31 15.43 21.34
N PRO A 215 6.60 16.39 20.73
CA PRO A 215 5.64 17.25 21.42
C PRO A 215 4.61 16.47 22.26
N LYS A 216 4.21 17.03 23.40
CA LYS A 216 3.30 16.37 24.37
C LYS A 216 1.92 16.08 23.79
N ASP A 217 1.40 16.99 22.99
CA ASP A 217 0.14 16.84 22.25
C ASP A 217 0.17 15.60 21.34
N ILE A 218 1.26 15.41 20.58
CA ILE A 218 1.44 14.22 19.73
C ILE A 218 1.57 12.96 20.59
N LYS A 219 2.37 12.99 21.67
CA LYS A 219 2.51 11.85 22.59
C LYS A 219 1.16 11.41 23.15
N ASN A 220 0.30 12.35 23.53
CA ASN A 220 -1.02 12.08 24.09
C ASN A 220 -2.01 11.48 23.05
N MET A 221 -1.70 11.59 21.75
CA MET A 221 -2.51 11.02 20.69
C MET A 221 -2.15 9.58 20.34
N ILE A 222 -0.97 9.11 20.74
CA ILE A 222 -0.51 7.76 20.42
C ILE A 222 -1.18 6.77 21.38
N SER A 223 -2.07 5.93 20.86
CA SER A 223 -2.60 4.78 21.62
C SER A 223 -1.57 3.64 21.67
N ASN A 224 -1.77 2.67 22.56
CA ASN A 224 -0.89 1.50 22.63
C ASN A 224 -0.82 0.73 21.30
N GLU A 225 -1.94 0.58 20.61
CA GLU A 225 -2.02 -0.09 19.28
C GLU A 225 -1.23 0.70 18.22
N VAL A 226 -1.36 2.02 18.19
CA VAL A 226 -0.61 2.88 17.27
C VAL A 226 0.88 2.87 17.60
N GLN A 227 1.25 2.82 18.89
CA GLN A 227 2.65 2.78 19.32
C GLN A 227 3.37 1.56 18.75
N GLU A 228 2.71 0.41 18.65
CA GLU A 228 3.29 -0.79 18.04
C GLU A 228 3.60 -0.55 16.55
N ILE A 229 2.68 0.08 15.82
CA ILE A 229 2.85 0.41 14.39
C ILE A 229 3.99 1.42 14.22
N VAL A 230 4.05 2.44 15.08
CA VAL A 230 5.12 3.45 15.09
C VAL A 230 6.48 2.80 15.29
N ASN A 231 6.60 1.89 16.28
CA ASN A 231 7.86 1.20 16.54
C ASN A 231 8.30 0.37 15.32
N LYS A 232 7.37 -0.41 14.72
CA LYS A 232 7.63 -1.16 13.48
C LYS A 232 8.08 -0.25 12.34
N MET A 233 7.49 0.94 12.20
CA MET A 233 7.90 1.91 11.17
C MET A 233 9.26 2.54 11.43
N VAL A 234 9.62 2.79 12.69
CA VAL A 234 10.96 3.27 13.06
C VAL A 234 12.00 2.18 12.74
N ASP A 235 11.73 0.93 13.10
CA ASP A 235 12.59 -0.20 12.77
C ASP A 235 12.73 -0.37 11.25
N LEU A 236 11.64 -0.25 10.51
CA LEU A 236 11.65 -0.23 9.04
C LEU A 236 12.56 0.87 8.49
N CYS A 237 12.45 2.11 9.02
CA CYS A 237 13.29 3.23 8.59
C CYS A 237 14.77 2.96 8.81
N ASN A 238 15.12 2.40 9.97
CA ASN A 238 16.50 2.04 10.33
C ASN A 238 17.02 0.94 9.40
N ASN A 239 16.25 -0.15 9.24
CA ASN A 239 16.64 -1.31 8.43
C ASN A 239 16.81 -0.95 6.94
N MET A 240 15.98 -0.06 6.41
CA MET A 240 16.02 0.38 5.02
C MET A 240 16.83 1.68 4.82
N ASN A 241 17.50 2.20 5.85
CA ASN A 241 18.24 3.46 5.79
C ASN A 241 17.40 4.60 5.14
N ILE A 242 16.15 4.76 5.57
CA ILE A 242 15.27 5.84 5.10
C ILE A 242 15.76 7.16 5.70
N LEU A 243 16.11 8.11 4.83
CA LEU A 243 16.60 9.42 5.25
C LEU A 243 15.43 10.34 5.58
N ILE A 244 15.31 10.69 6.86
CA ILE A 244 14.31 11.66 7.32
C ILE A 244 14.93 13.05 7.26
N VAL A 245 14.48 13.84 6.27
CA VAL A 245 14.95 15.20 6.09
C VAL A 245 14.19 16.11 7.04
N LYS A 246 14.95 16.84 7.85
CA LYS A 246 14.43 17.89 8.73
C LYS A 246 14.78 19.25 8.19
N THR A 247 13.77 20.07 7.98
CA THR A 247 13.92 21.48 7.61
C THR A 247 13.70 22.37 8.82
N VAL A 248 14.43 23.48 8.88
CA VAL A 248 14.17 24.51 9.88
C VAL A 248 12.95 25.30 9.43
N VAL A 249 11.85 25.19 10.17
CA VAL A 249 10.64 25.98 9.91
C VAL A 249 10.80 27.33 10.60
N ALA A 250 10.76 28.41 9.82
CA ALA A 250 10.83 29.77 10.37
C ALA A 250 9.61 30.06 11.26
N ALA A 251 9.81 30.77 12.37
CA ALA A 251 8.74 31.09 13.33
C ALA A 251 7.54 31.81 12.68
N GLU A 252 7.80 32.67 11.70
CA GLU A 252 6.78 33.39 10.92
C GLU A 252 5.87 32.45 10.13
N VAL A 253 6.41 31.34 9.61
CA VAL A 253 5.65 30.31 8.89
C VAL A 253 4.77 29.52 9.86
N ILE A 254 5.29 29.23 11.06
CA ILE A 254 4.53 28.55 12.11
C ILE A 254 3.31 29.39 12.50
N GLU A 255 3.51 30.69 12.79
CA GLU A 255 2.41 31.60 13.15
C GLU A 255 1.38 31.74 12.02
N ALA A 256 1.83 31.86 10.77
CA ALA A 256 0.94 31.96 9.61
C ALA A 256 0.10 30.68 9.37
N GLU A 257 0.70 29.50 9.50
CA GLU A 257 -0.01 28.22 9.36
C GLU A 257 -0.95 27.97 10.55
N MET A 258 -0.52 28.28 11.78
CA MET A 258 -1.39 28.22 12.97
C MET A 258 -2.59 29.18 12.85
N ALA A 259 -2.42 30.33 12.22
CA ALA A 259 -3.52 31.23 11.89
C ALA A 259 -4.49 30.63 10.86
N LYS A 260 -4.01 29.93 9.82
CA LYS A 260 -4.86 29.24 8.84
C LYS A 260 -5.66 28.09 9.47
N VAL A 261 -5.03 27.32 10.35
CA VAL A 261 -5.69 26.25 11.11
C VAL A 261 -6.78 26.83 12.02
N ARG A 262 -6.54 28.00 12.65
CA ARG A 262 -7.56 28.73 13.44
C ARG A 262 -8.75 29.22 12.62
N VAL A 263 -8.56 29.57 11.35
CA VAL A 263 -9.65 30.03 10.45
C VAL A 263 -10.53 28.86 9.97
N ARG A 264 -10.00 27.62 9.89
CA ARG A 264 -10.77 26.40 9.54
C ARG A 264 -11.69 25.89 10.67
N GLY A 265 -12.24 26.78 11.50
CA GLY A 265 -13.09 26.44 12.65
C GLY A 265 -14.28 25.51 12.30
N LYS A 266 -14.56 24.55 13.20
CA LYS A 266 -15.77 23.69 13.26
C LYS A 266 -16.37 23.25 11.91
N VAL A 267 -15.55 22.87 10.95
CA VAL A 267 -16.04 22.03 9.85
C VAL A 267 -15.85 20.59 10.31
N GLN A 268 -16.92 19.96 10.82
CA GLN A 268 -17.02 18.50 10.68
C GLN A 268 -16.71 18.23 9.22
N PRO A 269 -15.65 17.47 8.90
CA PRO A 269 -15.28 17.32 7.50
C PRO A 269 -16.44 16.57 6.85
N ARG A 270 -17.27 17.29 6.08
CA ARG A 270 -18.08 16.67 5.02
C ARG A 270 -17.07 16.12 4.03
N MET A 271 -16.59 14.92 4.32
CA MET A 271 -15.39 14.34 3.71
C MET A 271 -15.56 13.92 2.26
N GLU A 272 -16.75 14.05 1.70
CA GLU A 272 -16.97 13.89 0.26
C GLU A 272 -16.15 14.89 -0.57
N GLY A 273 -15.68 16.00 0.02
CA GLY A 273 -14.85 17.02 -0.67
C GLY A 273 -13.37 17.10 -0.27
N ALA A 274 -12.91 16.39 0.77
CA ALA A 274 -11.53 16.49 1.27
C ALA A 274 -10.67 15.25 0.97
N ILE A 275 -11.29 14.19 0.45
CA ILE A 275 -10.59 13.05 -0.12
C ILE A 275 -10.12 13.47 -1.51
N THR A 276 -8.82 13.70 -1.67
CA THR A 276 -8.23 13.86 -2.99
C THR A 276 -8.41 12.55 -3.75
N VAL A 277 -9.40 12.52 -4.65
CA VAL A 277 -9.60 11.40 -5.61
C VAL A 277 -8.38 11.27 -6.54
N THR A 278 -7.58 12.33 -6.62
CA THR A 278 -6.37 12.40 -7.42
C THR A 278 -5.21 11.64 -6.75
N PRO A 279 -4.57 10.70 -7.47
CA PRO A 279 -3.34 10.06 -7.01
C PRO A 279 -2.28 11.10 -6.58
N PRO A 280 -1.52 10.87 -5.50
CA PRO A 280 -0.48 11.80 -5.05
C PRO A 280 0.66 11.87 -6.07
N THR A 281 0.69 12.89 -6.91
CA THR A 281 1.69 13.04 -7.99
C THR A 281 3.02 13.62 -7.52
N GLU A 282 3.01 14.35 -6.41
CA GLU A 282 4.19 15.04 -5.86
C GLU A 282 4.88 14.20 -4.78
N HIS A 283 6.19 14.43 -4.62
CA HIS A 283 7.01 13.80 -3.56
C HIS A 283 7.06 12.26 -3.60
N MET A 284 6.91 11.67 -4.78
CA MET A 284 7.01 10.22 -5.04
C MET A 284 8.26 9.82 -5.83
N ASN A 285 9.16 10.78 -6.05
CA ASN A 285 10.40 10.65 -6.81
C ASN A 285 11.54 10.16 -5.91
N PHE A 286 11.39 8.97 -5.33
CA PHE A 286 12.42 8.31 -4.53
C PHE A 286 12.59 6.85 -4.95
N GLU A 287 13.74 6.28 -4.60
CA GLU A 287 14.07 4.90 -4.94
C GLU A 287 13.28 3.92 -4.07
N LEU A 288 12.79 2.85 -4.69
CA LEU A 288 12.13 1.75 -4.00
C LEU A 288 13.20 0.81 -3.41
N LYS A 289 13.15 0.57 -2.10
CA LYS A 289 14.16 -0.20 -1.37
C LYS A 289 13.70 -1.63 -1.07
N TRP A 290 12.67 -2.08 -1.76
CA TRP A 290 12.13 -3.42 -1.62
C TRP A 290 13.14 -4.47 -2.12
N ALA A 291 13.12 -5.64 -1.48
CA ALA A 291 13.99 -6.76 -1.84
C ALA A 291 13.72 -7.22 -3.27
N THR A 292 14.78 -7.36 -4.07
CA THR A 292 14.71 -7.89 -5.44
C THR A 292 15.17 -9.34 -5.55
N ASP A 293 15.80 -9.88 -4.52
CA ASP A 293 16.45 -11.18 -4.56
C ASP A 293 15.63 -12.16 -3.72
N VAL A 294 14.75 -12.91 -4.39
CA VAL A 294 13.91 -13.93 -3.76
C VAL A 294 14.12 -15.24 -4.53
N PRO A 295 14.49 -16.35 -3.86
CA PRO A 295 14.70 -17.64 -4.50
C PRO A 295 13.42 -18.10 -5.20
N PRO A 296 13.46 -18.77 -6.37
CA PRO A 296 12.26 -19.27 -7.06
C PRO A 296 11.33 -20.06 -6.14
N LEU A 297 10.01 -19.99 -6.40
CA LEU A 297 9.06 -20.88 -5.76
C LEU A 297 9.35 -22.29 -6.28
N GLU A 298 9.91 -23.14 -5.43
CA GLU A 298 9.97 -24.57 -5.70
C GLU A 298 8.52 -25.07 -5.92
N ASP A 299 8.31 -25.89 -6.95
CA ASP A 299 7.06 -26.64 -7.13
C ASP A 299 6.97 -27.71 -6.04
N SER A 300 6.79 -27.26 -4.81
CA SER A 300 6.57 -28.12 -3.67
C SER A 300 5.19 -28.72 -3.84
N ASN A 301 5.16 -30.01 -4.19
CA ASN A 301 4.03 -30.91 -3.97
C ASN A 301 3.76 -30.99 -2.46
N VAL A 302 3.29 -29.90 -1.85
CA VAL A 302 2.71 -29.91 -0.53
C VAL A 302 1.29 -30.43 -0.72
N PRO A 303 0.91 -31.58 -0.14
CA PRO A 303 -0.45 -32.07 -0.26
C PRO A 303 -1.38 -31.02 0.33
N SER A 304 -2.23 -30.45 -0.51
CA SER A 304 -3.42 -29.75 -0.04
C SER A 304 -4.17 -30.73 0.86
N ARG A 305 -4.18 -30.49 2.17
CA ARG A 305 -5.12 -31.20 3.05
C ARG A 305 -6.51 -30.95 2.48
N GLU A 306 -7.12 -32.03 2.01
CA GLU A 306 -8.44 -32.04 1.40
C GLU A 306 -9.41 -31.26 2.30
N ALA A 307 -9.97 -30.19 1.75
CA ALA A 307 -11.19 -29.63 2.29
C ALA A 307 -12.27 -30.71 2.12
N GLN A 308 -12.70 -31.32 3.22
CA GLN A 308 -13.88 -32.17 3.20
C GLN A 308 -15.06 -31.37 2.64
N PRO A 309 -15.83 -31.94 1.69
CA PRO A 309 -17.03 -31.28 1.21
C PRO A 309 -18.05 -31.18 2.35
N PRO A 310 -18.85 -30.11 2.41
CA PRO A 310 -19.90 -29.99 3.42
C PRO A 310 -20.90 -31.12 3.25
N GLU A 311 -21.19 -31.81 4.35
CA GLU A 311 -22.25 -32.82 4.42
C GLU A 311 -23.55 -32.22 3.90
N SER A 312 -24.14 -32.90 2.92
CA SER A 312 -25.46 -32.59 2.40
C SER A 312 -26.50 -32.73 3.50
N ILE A 313 -27.09 -31.61 3.93
CA ILE A 313 -28.29 -31.61 4.76
C ILE A 313 -29.41 -32.21 3.90
N GLY A 314 -29.82 -33.44 4.23
CA GLY A 314 -30.94 -34.11 3.60
C GLY A 314 -32.24 -33.38 3.89
N CYS A 315 -32.89 -32.87 2.85
CA CYS A 315 -34.31 -32.53 2.89
C CYS A 315 -35.13 -33.84 2.88
N THR A 316 -35.64 -34.25 4.03
CA THR A 316 -36.75 -35.21 4.11
C THR A 316 -38.06 -34.44 3.98
N CYS A 317 -38.68 -34.46 2.80
CA CYS A 317 -40.09 -34.14 2.65
C CYS A 317 -40.90 -35.34 3.17
N ASN A 318 -41.52 -35.20 4.35
CA ASN A 318 -42.58 -36.11 4.77
C ASN A 318 -43.90 -35.59 4.20
N ILE A 319 -44.49 -36.39 3.31
CA ILE A 319 -45.88 -36.28 2.89
C ILE A 319 -46.68 -37.14 3.87
N SER A 320 -47.63 -36.53 4.56
CA SER A 320 -48.80 -37.16 5.18
C SER A 320 -49.90 -36.13 5.28
#